data_AF-A0A840QU26-F1
#
_entry.id   AF-A0A840QU26-F1
#
_cell.length_a   1.000
_cell.length_b   1.000
_cell.length_c   1.000
_cell.angle_alpha   90.00
_cell.angle_beta   90.00
_cell.angle_gamma   90.00
#
_symmetry.space_group_name_H-M   'P 1'
#
loop_
_entity.id
_entity.type
_entity.pdbx_description
1 polymer ?
#
loop_
_entity_poly.entity_id
_entity_poly.type
_entity_poly.pdbx_seq_one_letter_code
_entity_poly.pdbx_strand_id
1 'polypeptide(L)' 'MNRKLYALLLAIFAINTVRYLTYVVEDSVSIYVLSMLGFNILGTIICSIHIFSSAQKKNVS' A
#
# COMPACT_ATOMS: atom_id res chain seq x y z
N MET A 1 -0.21 15.44 9.62
CA MET A 1 -1.06 14.27 9.32
C MET A 1 -0.65 13.10 10.21
N ASN A 2 -1.60 12.25 10.60
CA ASN A 2 -1.39 11.25 11.64
C ASN A 2 -0.58 10.06 11.08
N ARG A 3 0.72 9.95 11.38
CA ARG A 3 1.61 8.86 10.88
C ARG A 3 1.02 7.47 11.14
N LYS A 4 0.27 7.31 12.24
CA LYS A 4 -0.47 6.10 12.60
C LYS A 4 -1.53 5.72 11.54
N LEU A 5 -2.21 6.71 10.96
CA LEU A 5 -3.19 6.49 9.89
C LEU A 5 -2.52 5.97 8.63
N TYR A 6 -1.40 6.58 8.20
CA TYR A 6 -0.66 6.10 7.03
C TYR A 6 -0.05 4.72 7.23
N ALA A 7 0.42 4.40 8.45
CA ALA A 7 0.90 3.06 8.77
C ALA A 7 -0.24 2.02 8.74
N LEU A 8 -1.42 2.38 9.24
CA LEU A 8 -2.61 1.53 9.16
C LEU A 8 -3.03 1.30 7.69
N LEU A 9 -3.09 2.36 6.89
CA LEU A 9 -3.41 2.26 5.46
C LEU A 9 -2.38 1.42 4.71
N LEU A 10 -1.09 1.57 5.03
CA LEU A 10 -0.02 0.76 4.46
C LEU A 10 -0.23 -0.74 4.73
N ALA A 11 -0.59 -1.09 5.97
CA ALA A 11 -0.89 -2.47 6.33
C ALA A 11 -2.11 -3.02 5.56
N ILE A 12 -3.18 -2.21 5.44
CA ILE A 12 -4.37 -2.59 4.67
C ILE A 12 -4.02 -2.82 3.19
N PHE A 13 -3.28 -1.91 2.55
CA PHE A 13 -2.88 -2.05 1.15
C PHE A 13 -1.93 -3.24 0.93
N ALA A 14 -1.02 -3.51 1.86
CA ALA A 14 -0.13 -4.67 1.78
C ALA A 14 -0.92 -5.99 1.83
N ILE A 15 -1.88 -6.13 2.75
CA ILE A 15 -2.74 -7.32 2.86
C ILE A 15 -3.55 -7.52 1.58
N ASN A 16 -4.14 -6.43 1.06
CA ASN A 16 -4.90 -6.50 -0.19
C ASN A 16 -3.99 -6.85 -1.38
N THR A 17 -2.78 -6.30 -1.46
CA THR A 17 -1.80 -6.67 -2.50
C THR A 17 -1.52 -8.17 -2.49
N VAL A 18 -1.27 -8.76 -1.31
CA VAL A 18 -1.06 -10.22 -1.19
C VAL A 18 -2.28 -10.99 -1.67
N ARG A 19 -3.49 -10.61 -1.22
CA ARG A 19 -4.74 -11.25 -1.66
C ARG A 19 -4.92 -11.21 -3.18
N TYR A 20 -4.71 -10.05 -3.81
CA TYR A 20 -4.87 -9.92 -5.25
C TYR A 20 -3.74 -10.60 -6.03
N LEU A 21 -2.53 -10.70 -5.46
CA LEU A 21 -1.45 -11.49 -6.04
C LEU A 21 -1.77 -12.99 -6.01
N THR A 22 -2.40 -13.50 -4.95
CA THR A 22 -2.87 -14.89 -4.90
C THR A 22 -3.84 -15.21 -6.03
N TYR A 23 -4.81 -14.33 -6.33
CA TYR A 23 -5.70 -14.52 -7.48
C TYR A 23 -4.96 -14.52 -8.82
N VAL A 24 -3.83 -13.81 -8.93
CA VAL A 24 -2.98 -13.84 -10.13
C VAL A 24 -2.23 -15.16 -10.25
N VAL A 25 -1.72 -15.70 -9.14
CA VAL A 25 -1.00 -16.98 -9.11
C VAL A 25 -1.93 -18.17 -9.35
N GLU A 26 -3.18 -18.09 -8.89
CA GLU A 26 -4.21 -19.13 -9.09
C GLU A 26 -4.90 -19.05 -10.48
N ASP A 27 -4.29 -18.35 -11.45
CA ASP A 27 -4.83 -18.10 -12.81
C ASP A 27 -6.26 -17.52 -12.84
N SER A 28 -6.73 -16.96 -11.73
CA SER A 28 -8.03 -16.30 -11.58
C SER A 28 -7.94 -14.80 -11.94
N VAL A 29 -7.18 -14.49 -12.99
CA VAL A 29 -6.86 -13.12 -13.39
C VAL A 29 -8.04 -12.50 -14.14
N SER A 30 -8.51 -11.36 -13.62
CA SER A 30 -9.47 -10.48 -14.31
C SER A 30 -8.94 -9.05 -14.36
N ILE A 31 -9.51 -8.21 -15.23
CA ILE A 31 -9.14 -6.78 -15.29
C ILE A 31 -9.39 -6.06 -13.96
N TYR A 32 -10.39 -6.51 -13.20
CA TYR A 32 -10.69 -6.05 -11.84
C TYR A 32 -9.54 -6.39 -10.88
N VAL A 33 -9.06 -7.65 -10.89
CA VAL A 33 -7.95 -8.10 -10.05
C VAL A 33 -6.67 -7.31 -10.36
N LEU A 34 -6.33 -7.14 -11.64
CA LEU A 34 -5.17 -6.37 -12.07
C LEU A 34 -5.26 -4.89 -11.66
N SER A 35 -6.43 -4.28 -11.84
CA SER A 35 -6.66 -2.88 -11.45
C SER A 35 -6.54 -2.69 -9.94
N MET A 36 -7.14 -3.59 -9.16
CA MET A 36 -7.04 -3.55 -7.70
C MET A 36 -5.60 -3.77 -7.24
N LEU A 37 -4.86 -4.70 -7.83
CA LEU A 37 -3.46 -4.91 -7.53
C LEU A 37 -2.64 -3.63 -7.78
N GLY A 38 -2.85 -2.97 -8.92
CA GLY A 38 -2.22 -1.69 -9.25
C GLY A 38 -2.54 -0.59 -8.24
N PHE A 39 -3.80 -0.40 -7.86
CA PHE A 39 -4.20 0.59 -6.86
C PHE A 39 -3.61 0.32 -5.48
N ASN A 40 -3.54 -0.94 -5.05
CA ASN A 40 -2.94 -1.30 -3.76
C ASN A 40 -1.42 -1.04 -3.75
N ILE A 41 -0.71 -1.33 -4.85
CA ILE A 41 0.72 -1.00 -4.98
C ILE A 41 0.93 0.52 -4.94
N LEU A 42 0.15 1.30 -5.69
CA LEU A 42 0.20 2.76 -5.67
C LEU A 42 -0.07 3.32 -4.27
N GLY A 43 -1.11 2.83 -3.59
CA GLY A 43 -1.45 3.21 -2.22
C GLY A 43 -0.31 2.91 -1.24
N THR A 44 0.32 1.74 -1.38
CA THR A 44 1.49 1.32 -0.58
C THR A 44 2.67 2.29 -0.75
N ILE A 45 2.98 2.70 -1.99
CA ILE A 45 4.05 3.66 -2.29
C ILE A 45 3.75 5.02 -1.65
N ILE A 46 2.54 5.55 -1.85
CA ILE A 46 2.14 6.87 -1.32
C ILE A 46 2.20 6.89 0.21
N CYS A 47 1.70 5.83 0.87
CA CYS A 47 1.75 5.72 2.33
C CYS A 47 3.19 5.65 2.84
N SER A 48 4.05 4.90 2.17
CA SER A 48 5.48 4.76 2.52
C SER A 48 6.20 6.11 2.43
N ILE A 49 5.96 6.89 1.37
CA ILE A 49 6.50 8.24 1.20
C ILE A 49 6.07 9.16 2.35
N HIS A 50 4.79 9.14 2.72
CA HIS A 50 4.28 10.00 3.79
C HIS A 50 4.86 9.63 5.16
N ILE A 51 5.01 8.34 5.45
CA ILE A 51 5.65 7.86 6.68
C ILE A 51 7.12 8.29 6.72
N PHE A 52 7.86 8.12 5.61
CA PHE A 52 9.26 8.50 5.51
C PHE A 52 9.47 10.01 5.64
N SER A 53 8.71 10.82 4.89
CA SER A 53 8.73 12.28 4.97
C SER A 53 8.44 12.77 6.39
N SER A 54 7.48 12.15 7.07
CA SER A 54 7.15 12.49 8.46
C SER A 54 8.27 12.09 9.45
N ALA A 55 9.01 11.01 9.18
CA ALA A 55 10.15 10.60 10.00
C ALA A 55 11.33 11.56 9.84
N GLN A 56 11.62 11.99 8.60
CA GLN A 56 12.66 12.98 8.30
C GLN A 56 12.40 14.31 9.01
N LYS A 57 11.16 14.82 8.99
CA LYS A 57 10.80 16.06 9.69
C LYS A 57 11.05 16.03 11.20
N LYS A 58 10.99 14.85 11.84
CA LYS A 58 11.25 14.71 13.28
C LYS A 58 12.75 14.72 13.63
N ASN A 59 13.63 14.34 12.70
CA ASN A 59 15.08 14.29 12.94
C ASN A 59 15.79 15.65 12.75
N VAL A 60 15.11 16.64 12.17
CA VAL A 60 15.68 17.96 11.86
C VAL A 60 15.29 19.02 12.90
N SER A 61 14.38 18.71 13.83
CA SER A 61 13.98 19.58 14.97
C SER A 61 14.68 19.18 16.25
#